data_AF-A0A9P1JF31-F1
#
_entry.id   AF-A0A9P1JF31-F1
#
_cell.length_a   1.000
_cell.length_b   1.000
_cell.length_c   1.000
_cell.angle_alpha   90.00
_cell.angle_beta   90.00
_cell.angle_gamma   90.00
#
_symmetry.space_group_name_H-M   'P 1'
#
loop_
_entity.id
_entity.type
_entity.pdbx_description
1 polymer ?
#
loop_
_entity_poly.entity_id
_entity_poly.type
_entity_poly.pdbx_seq_one_letter_code
_entity_poly.pdbx_strand_id
1 'polypeptide(L)'
;MAKYRIMTFDGGGTLGALSLQLLNRLVKQNPTLISRTHVFSGNSIGSFTALALASGRSPQETFRYFKENILPAFSISRPGGPVFNQQLPYSGFIKAVRNFSRKIFVSKT
;
A
#
# COMPACT_ATOMS: atom_id res chain seq x y z
N MET A 1 27.25 -17.41 -0.43
CA MET A 1 25.78 -17.51 -0.38
C MET A 1 25.16 -16.19 -0.84
N ALA A 2 24.10 -16.24 -1.64
CA ALA A 2 23.35 -15.04 -2.02
C ALA A 2 22.52 -14.51 -0.83
N LYS A 3 22.50 -13.19 -0.62
CA LYS A 3 21.75 -12.55 0.48
C LYS A 3 20.26 -12.46 0.13
N TYR A 4 19.43 -13.20 0.86
CA TYR A 4 17.97 -13.08 0.81
C TYR A 4 17.52 -11.79 1.51
N ARG A 5 16.57 -11.04 0.92
CA ARG A 5 16.14 -9.72 1.41
C ARG A 5 14.62 -9.67 1.52
N ILE A 6 14.15 -9.27 2.68
CA ILE A 6 12.72 -9.12 3.00
C ILE A 6 12.48 -7.64 3.28
N MET A 7 11.39 -7.09 2.74
CA MET A 7 10.92 -5.74 3.04
C MET A 7 9.54 -5.83 3.69
N THR A 8 9.39 -5.25 4.86
CA THR A 8 8.16 -5.30 5.66
C THR A 8 7.52 -3.92 5.76
N PHE A 9 6.18 -3.88 5.74
CA PHE A 9 5.41 -2.66 5.89
C PHE A 9 4.38 -2.79 7.00
N ASP A 10 4.45 -1.88 7.96
CA ASP A 10 3.53 -1.86 9.08
C ASP A 10 2.13 -1.35 8.70
N GLY A 11 1.17 -1.64 9.58
CA GLY A 11 -0.15 -1.02 9.55
C GLY A 11 -0.10 0.47 9.92
N GLY A 12 -1.27 1.11 10.00
CA GLY A 12 -1.35 2.53 10.38
C GLY A 12 -2.40 3.34 9.62
N GLY A 13 -3.23 2.70 8.80
CA GLY A 13 -4.29 3.37 8.04
C GLY A 13 -3.73 4.46 7.12
N THR A 14 -4.21 5.69 7.26
CA THR A 14 -3.77 6.82 6.43
C THR A 14 -2.28 7.15 6.57
N LEU A 15 -1.64 6.79 7.71
CA LEU A 15 -0.20 6.96 7.91
C LEU A 15 0.66 6.09 6.99
N GLY A 16 0.07 5.11 6.29
CA GLY A 16 0.76 4.39 5.21
C GLY A 16 1.30 5.32 4.10
N ALA A 17 0.73 6.51 3.95
CA ALA A 17 1.25 7.55 3.06
C ALA A 17 2.69 7.99 3.42
N LEU A 18 3.01 8.05 4.72
CA LEU A 18 4.35 8.38 5.20
C LEU A 18 5.35 7.29 4.82
N SER A 19 5.02 6.02 5.08
CA SER A 19 5.87 4.88 4.71
C SER A 19 6.15 4.83 3.21
N LEU A 20 5.15 5.12 2.38
CA LEU A 20 5.32 5.21 0.93
C LEU A 20 6.17 6.40 0.50
N GLN A 21 6.06 7.56 1.15
CA GLN A 21 6.93 8.70 0.89
C GLN A 21 8.39 8.44 1.26
N LEU A 22 8.61 7.81 2.42
CA LEU A 22 9.96 7.37 2.83
C LEU A 22 10.53 6.37 1.82
N LEU A 23 9.74 5.39 1.38
CA LEU A 23 10.17 4.46 0.34
C LEU A 23 10.53 5.18 -0.96
N ASN A 24 9.73 6.15 -1.41
CA ASN A 24 10.02 6.97 -2.59
C ASN A 24 11.36 7.72 -2.47
N ARG A 25 11.72 8.18 -1.27
CA ARG A 25 13.02 8.82 -1.02
C ARG A 25 14.15 7.79 -1.03
N LEU A 26 13.94 6.64 -0.39
CA LEU A 26 14.93 5.56 -0.33
C LEU A 26 15.27 5.01 -1.71
N VAL A 27 14.28 4.82 -2.60
CA VAL A 27 14.55 4.31 -3.95
C VAL A 27 15.26 5.33 -4.85
N LYS A 28 15.13 6.63 -4.58
CA LYS A 28 15.95 7.65 -5.27
C LYS A 28 17.44 7.51 -4.90
N GLN A 29 17.73 7.17 -3.66
CA GLN A 29 19.10 6.97 -3.17
C GLN A 29 19.64 5.57 -3.51
N ASN A 30 18.76 4.57 -3.60
CA ASN A 30 19.10 3.20 -3.96
C ASN A 30 18.10 2.65 -4.99
N PRO A 31 18.31 2.89 -6.29
CA PRO A 31 17.39 2.47 -7.36
C PRO A 31 17.17 0.96 -7.43
N THR A 32 18.16 0.17 -7.00
CA THR A 32 18.08 -1.30 -7.00
C THR A 32 17.37 -1.88 -5.78
N LEU A 33 16.89 -1.05 -4.85
CA LEU A 33 16.31 -1.50 -3.58
C LEU A 33 15.12 -2.45 -3.79
N ILE A 34 14.21 -2.09 -4.70
CA ILE A 34 13.02 -2.90 -4.98
C ILE A 34 13.40 -4.20 -5.71
N SER A 35 14.22 -4.13 -6.77
CA SER A 35 14.58 -5.30 -7.58
C SER A 35 15.43 -6.32 -6.82
N ARG A 36 16.13 -5.91 -5.76
CA ARG A 36 16.92 -6.81 -4.90
C ARG A 36 16.13 -7.42 -3.74
N THR A 37 14.87 -7.04 -3.58
CA THR A 37 13.96 -7.57 -2.55
C THR A 37 13.29 -8.83 -3.06
N HIS A 38 13.34 -9.90 -2.25
CA HIS A 38 12.83 -11.22 -2.64
C HIS A 38 11.39 -11.41 -2.16
N VAL A 39 11.05 -10.84 -1.01
CA VAL A 39 9.70 -10.91 -0.41
C VAL A 39 9.30 -9.54 0.10
N PHE A 40 8.08 -9.13 -0.26
CA PHE A 40 7.38 -8.04 0.37
C PHE A 40 6.34 -8.61 1.33
N SER A 41 6.33 -8.12 2.56
CA SER A 41 5.33 -8.47 3.57
C SER A 41 4.71 -7.20 4.14
N GLY A 42 3.48 -7.27 4.61
CA GLY A 42 2.89 -6.16 5.31
C GLY A 42 1.55 -6.50 5.94
N ASN A 43 1.14 -5.67 6.91
CA ASN A 43 -0.11 -5.81 7.65
C ASN A 43 -1.03 -4.61 7.38
N SER A 44 -2.36 -4.85 7.27
CA SER A 44 -3.36 -3.81 7.01
C SER A 44 -2.98 -2.98 5.76
N ILE A 45 -2.78 -1.67 5.91
CA ILE A 45 -2.36 -0.81 4.81
C ILE A 45 -0.96 -1.17 4.27
N GLY A 46 -0.10 -1.75 5.09
CA GLY A 46 1.17 -2.30 4.66
C GLY A 46 1.02 -3.47 3.70
N SER A 47 -0.05 -4.28 3.82
CA SER A 47 -0.35 -5.37 2.89
C SER A 47 -0.66 -4.83 1.48
N PHE A 48 -1.35 -3.67 1.40
CA PHE A 48 -1.58 -3.00 0.12
C PHE A 48 -0.26 -2.58 -0.53
N THR A 49 0.65 -1.95 0.22
CA THR A 49 1.97 -1.56 -0.30
C THR A 49 2.78 -2.78 -0.72
N ALA A 50 2.82 -3.83 0.10
CA ALA A 50 3.52 -5.07 -0.22
C ALA A 50 3.01 -5.71 -1.52
N LEU A 51 1.68 -5.82 -1.66
CA LEU A 51 1.05 -6.35 -2.87
C LEU A 51 1.33 -5.48 -4.10
N ALA A 52 1.33 -4.15 -3.94
CA ALA A 52 1.64 -3.22 -5.03
C ALA A 52 3.03 -3.43 -5.59
N LEU A 53 4.04 -3.48 -4.71
CA LEU A 53 5.43 -3.68 -5.11
C LEU A 53 5.64 -5.08 -5.69
N ALA A 54 5.04 -6.11 -5.08
CA ALA A 54 5.07 -7.48 -5.60
C ALA A 54 4.40 -7.63 -6.97
N SER A 55 3.43 -6.77 -7.29
CA SER A 55 2.78 -6.72 -8.61
C SER A 55 3.60 -5.97 -9.68
N GLY A 56 4.78 -5.45 -9.33
CA GLY A 56 5.66 -4.72 -10.26
C GLY A 56 5.39 -3.22 -10.34
N ARG A 57 4.47 -2.67 -9.54
CA ARG A 57 4.23 -1.21 -9.50
C ARG A 57 5.41 -0.51 -8.85
N SER A 58 5.76 0.65 -9.36
CA SER A 58 6.76 1.51 -8.72
C SER A 58 6.23 2.08 -7.39
N PRO A 59 7.13 2.46 -6.46
CA PRO A 59 6.75 3.19 -5.24
C PRO A 59 5.97 4.49 -5.53
N GLN A 60 6.27 5.17 -6.64
CA GLN A 60 5.62 6.41 -7.05
C GLN A 60 4.19 6.15 -7.50
N GLU A 61 3.96 5.15 -8.35
CA GLU A 61 2.62 4.75 -8.78
C GLU A 61 1.78 4.23 -7.61
N THR A 62 2.41 3.50 -6.69
CA THR A 62 1.76 3.00 -5.48
C THR A 62 1.31 4.16 -4.60
N PHE A 63 2.18 5.15 -4.36
CA PHE A 63 1.83 6.36 -3.61
C PHE A 63 0.72 7.17 -4.28
N ARG A 64 0.79 7.35 -5.61
CA ARG A 64 -0.25 8.06 -6.36
C ARG A 64 -1.60 7.37 -6.19
N TYR A 65 -1.66 6.05 -6.42
CA TYR A 65 -2.89 5.29 -6.26
C TYR A 65 -3.44 5.37 -4.83
N PHE A 66 -2.55 5.24 -3.83
CA PHE A 66 -2.89 5.39 -2.44
C PHE A 66 -3.56 6.74 -2.17
N LYS A 67 -2.92 7.84 -2.57
CA LYS A 67 -3.40 9.20 -2.33
C LYS A 67 -4.75 9.47 -3.01
N GLU A 68 -4.94 8.96 -4.22
CA GLU A 68 -6.13 9.24 -5.03
C GLU A 68 -7.32 8.33 -4.70
N ASN A 69 -7.08 7.08 -4.30
CA ASN A 69 -8.15 6.07 -4.22
C ASN A 69 -8.31 5.46 -2.82
N ILE A 70 -7.20 5.25 -2.10
CA ILE A 70 -7.24 4.60 -0.79
C ILE A 70 -7.47 5.64 0.31
N LEU A 71 -6.70 6.74 0.31
CA LEU A 71 -6.79 7.79 1.30
C LEU A 71 -8.20 8.40 1.38
N PRO A 72 -8.87 8.80 0.28
CA PRO A 72 -10.21 9.39 0.38
C PRO A 72 -11.25 8.39 0.89
N ALA A 73 -11.09 7.10 0.56
CA ALA A 73 -11.95 6.04 1.06
C ALA A 73 -11.72 5.72 2.56
N PHE A 74 -10.55 6.07 3.11
CA PHE A 74 -10.17 5.85 4.51
C PHE A 74 -10.25 7.10 5.40
N SER A 75 -10.27 8.29 4.81
CA SER A 75 -10.26 9.59 5.51
C SER A 75 -11.64 10.15 5.81
N ILE A 76 -12.69 9.33 5.69
CA ILE A 76 -14.03 9.71 6.15
C ILE A 76 -13.98 10.01 7.65
N SER A 77 -14.31 11.25 7.99
CA SER A 77 -14.32 11.75 9.37
C SER A 77 -15.20 10.88 10.24
N ARG A 78 -14.74 10.57 11.45
CA ARG A 78 -15.42 9.68 12.40
C ARG A 78 -16.03 10.52 13.51
N PRO A 79 -17.35 10.78 13.51
CA PRO A 79 -17.98 11.46 14.63
C PRO A 79 -18.04 10.48 15.82
N GLY A 80 -17.25 10.73 16.87
CA GLY A 80 -17.42 10.13 18.20
C GLY A 80 -16.50 8.96 18.58
N GLY A 81 -15.84 9.09 19.74
CA GLY A 81 -15.39 7.99 20.62
C GLY A 81 -14.36 6.97 20.08
N PRO A 82 -13.90 6.03 20.93
CA PRO A 82 -12.95 5.00 20.54
C PRO A 82 -13.52 4.11 19.42
N VAL A 83 -12.64 3.69 18.52
CA VAL A 83 -12.89 3.06 17.20
C VAL A 83 -13.65 1.72 17.26
N PHE A 84 -13.89 1.18 18.44
CA PHE A 84 -14.50 -0.13 18.66
C PHE A 84 -16.03 0.00 18.63
N ASN A 85 -16.65 -0.07 17.44
CA ASN A 85 -18.09 -0.30 17.14
C ASN A 85 -18.73 0.64 16.10
N GLN A 86 -17.96 1.46 15.39
CA GLN A 86 -18.52 2.20 14.26
C GLN A 86 -18.60 1.33 13.01
N GLN A 87 -19.82 1.07 12.51
CA GLN A 87 -20.02 0.55 11.16
C GLN A 87 -19.63 1.62 10.15
N LEU A 88 -18.45 1.46 9.56
CA LEU A 88 -18.00 2.34 8.49
C LEU A 88 -18.55 1.85 7.16
N PRO A 89 -18.96 2.76 6.26
CA PRO A 89 -19.29 2.39 4.89
C PRO A 89 -18.00 2.02 4.14
N TYR A 90 -17.61 0.75 4.21
CA TYR A 90 -16.40 0.23 3.54
C TYR A 90 -16.53 0.12 2.01
N SER A 91 -17.67 0.49 1.43
CA SER A 91 -17.94 0.37 -0.01
C SER A 91 -16.89 1.10 -0.87
N GLY A 92 -16.45 2.29 -0.45
CA GLY A 92 -15.38 3.04 -1.10
C GLY A 92 -14.05 2.30 -1.07
N PHE A 93 -13.69 1.74 0.09
CA PHE A 93 -12.45 0.98 0.26
C PHE A 93 -12.47 -0.33 -0.54
N ILE A 94 -13.55 -1.10 -0.46
CA ILE A 94 -13.75 -2.33 -1.23
C ILE A 94 -13.64 -2.03 -2.73
N LYS A 95 -14.26 -0.94 -3.20
CA LYS A 95 -14.16 -0.51 -4.61
C LYS A 95 -12.72 -0.17 -4.99
N ALA A 96 -12.00 0.58 -4.16
CA ALA A 96 -10.60 0.93 -4.41
C ALA A 96 -9.70 -0.32 -4.47
N VAL A 97 -9.80 -1.23 -3.49
CA VAL A 97 -9.02 -2.48 -3.50
C VAL A 97 -9.38 -3.36 -4.70
N ARG A 98 -10.66 -3.51 -5.03
CA ARG A 98 -11.09 -4.30 -6.19
C ARG A 98 -10.55 -3.73 -7.51
N ASN A 99 -10.61 -2.41 -7.68
CA ASN A 99 -10.08 -1.74 -8.87
C ASN A 99 -8.56 -1.88 -8.96
N PHE A 100 -7.88 -1.82 -7.82
CA PHE A 100 -6.45 -2.04 -7.73
C PHE A 100 -6.07 -3.46 -8.18
N SER A 101 -6.73 -4.48 -7.62
CA SER A 101 -6.47 -5.88 -7.91
C SER A 101 -6.80 -6.27 -9.36
N ARG A 102 -7.91 -5.78 -9.94
CA ARG A 102 -8.25 -6.07 -11.35
C ARG A 102 -7.14 -5.65 -12.31
N LYS A 103 -6.51 -4.49 -12.07
CA LYS A 103 -5.38 -4.02 -12.89
C LYS A 103 -4.13 -4.89 -12.76
N ILE A 104 -3.98 -5.62 -11.65
CA ILE A 104 -2.84 -6.55 -11.44
C ILE A 104 -3.06 -7.86 -12.20
N PHE A 105 -4.29 -8.39 -12.20
CA PHE A 105 -4.58 -9.70 -12.77
C PHE A 105 -4.92 -9.66 -14.27
N VAL A 106 -5.38 -8.53 -14.81
CA VAL A 106 -5.65 -8.37 -16.24
C VAL A 106 -4.37 -8.09 -17.05
N SER A 107 -3.31 -7.55 -16.45
CA SER A 107 -2.05 -7.30 -17.17
C SER A 107 -1.15 -8.54 -17.31
N LYS A 108 -1.64 -9.72 -16.90
CA LYS A 108 -0.90 -11.00 -16.92
C LYS A 108 -1.52 -12.06 -17.85
N THR A 109 -2.53 -11.67 -18.64
CA THR A 109 -3.17 -12.46 -19.71
C THR A 109 -2.97 -11.75 -21.03
#